data_AF-A0A2S0WHN1-F1
#
_entry.id   AF-A0A2S0WHN1-F1
#
_cell.length_a   1.000
_cell.length_b   1.000
_cell.length_c   1.000
_cell.angle_alpha   90.00
_cell.angle_beta   90.00
_cell.angle_gamma   90.00
#
_symmetry.space_group_name_H-M   'P 1'
#
loop_
_entity.id
_entity.type
_entity.pdbx_description
1 polymer ?
#
loop_
_entity_poly.entity_id
_entity_poly.type
_entity_poly.pdbx_seq_one_letter_code
_entity_poly.pdbx_strand_id
1 'polypeptide(L)' 'MVADLDQIVDEFRHRPVDEPGLFTFVAPDAFTMKAREGGRVVDTVVLVATGGNADGRRVVLGLRVATSGP' A
#
# COMPACT_ATOMS: atom_id res chain seq x y z
N MET A 1 -18.94 -7.91 4.44
CA MET A 1 -19.10 -7.48 3.03
C MET A 1 -17.96 -6.54 2.66
N VAL A 2 -17.75 -6.21 1.38
CA VAL A 2 -16.67 -5.29 0.95
C VAL A 2 -16.71 -3.96 1.71
N ALA A 3 -17.91 -3.43 1.95
CA ALA A 3 -18.10 -2.18 2.69
C ALA A 3 -17.54 -2.21 4.13
N ASP A 4 -17.54 -3.36 4.79
CA ASP A 4 -17.03 -3.48 6.17
C ASP A 4 -15.50 -3.35 6.21
N LEU A 5 -14.82 -3.52 5.06
CA LEU A 5 -13.37 -3.35 4.95
C LEU A 5 -12.97 -1.90 4.73
N ASP A 6 -13.87 -1.03 4.26
CA ASP A 6 -13.51 0.35 3.90
C ASP A 6 -12.97 1.11 5.11
N GLN A 7 -13.62 0.97 6.28
CA GLN A 7 -13.15 1.57 7.53
C GLN A 7 -11.78 1.01 7.93
N ILE A 8 -11.59 -0.31 7.90
CA ILE A 8 -10.34 -0.97 8.30
C ILE A 8 -9.18 -0.52 7.38
N VAL A 9 -9.45 -0.40 6.08
CA VAL A 9 -8.47 0.03 5.10
C VAL A 9 -8.14 1.52 5.27
N ASP A 10 -9.13 2.35 5.58
CA ASP A 10 -8.92 3.78 5.83
C ASP A 10 -8.09 4.02 7.09
N GLU A 11 -8.42 3.32 8.19
CA GLU A 11 -7.64 3.33 9.42
C GLU A 11 -6.19 2.87 9.17
N PHE A 12 -6.00 1.81 8.38
CA PHE A 12 -4.67 1.37 7.98
C PHE A 12 -3.90 2.46 7.22
N ARG A 13 -4.54 3.15 6.27
CA ARG A 13 -3.88 4.17 5.43
C ARG A 13 -3.45 5.41 6.21
N HIS A 14 -4.18 5.77 7.25
CA HIS A 14 -3.95 7.00 8.00
C HIS A 14 -3.26 6.79 9.35
N ARG A 15 -2.96 5.55 9.74
CA ARG A 15 -2.20 5.29 10.98
C ARG A 15 -0.81 5.93 10.92
N PRO A 16 -0.28 6.42 12.05
CA PRO A 16 1.07 6.97 12.12
C PRO A 16 2.10 5.87 11.78
N VAL A 17 3.13 6.25 11.02
CA VAL A 17 4.26 5.39 10.62
C VAL A 17 5.61 6.06 10.84
N ASP A 18 5.61 7.24 11.46
CA ASP A 18 6.74 8.13 11.67
C ASP A 18 7.35 8.04 13.09
N GLU A 19 6.85 7.11 13.91
CA GLU A 19 7.41 6.87 15.24
C GLU A 19 8.89 6.46 15.13
N PRO A 20 9.82 7.28 15.71
CA PRO A 20 11.24 7.05 15.56
C PRO A 20 11.69 5.68 16.07
N GLY A 21 12.53 5.00 15.29
CA GLY A 21 13.13 3.72 15.69
C GLY A 21 12.27 2.49 15.42
N LEU A 22 11.04 2.63 14.92
CA LEU A 22 10.23 1.47 14.51
C LEU A 22 10.84 0.72 13.33
N PHE A 23 11.39 1.44 12.34
CA PHE A 23 11.88 0.86 11.09
C PHE A 23 13.34 1.28 10.85
N THR A 24 14.22 0.31 10.63
CA THR A 24 15.63 0.51 10.28
C THR A 24 15.81 0.80 8.79
N PHE A 25 14.93 0.26 7.95
CA PHE A 25 14.91 0.52 6.51
C PHE A 25 13.50 0.38 5.95
N VAL A 26 13.31 0.90 4.73
CA VAL A 26 12.09 0.70 3.93
C VAL A 26 12.48 0.09 2.59
N ALA A 27 11.82 -1.01 2.24
CA ALA A 27 11.94 -1.66 0.94
C ALA A 27 10.71 -1.31 0.08
N PRO A 28 10.88 -0.57 -1.02
CA PRO A 28 9.82 -0.35 -2.00
C PRO A 28 9.69 -1.56 -2.94
N ASP A 29 8.45 -1.87 -3.34
CA ASP A 29 8.14 -2.85 -4.38
C ASP A 29 7.01 -2.34 -5.28
N ALA A 30 6.92 -2.87 -6.49
CA ALA A 30 5.91 -2.52 -7.47
C ALA A 30 5.48 -3.75 -8.29
N PHE A 31 4.17 -3.98 -8.35
CA PHE A 31 3.58 -5.01 -9.18
C PHE A 31 2.60 -4.40 -10.19
N THR A 32 2.53 -4.97 -11.39
CA THR A 32 1.55 -4.57 -12.39
C THR A 32 0.33 -5.48 -12.37
N MET A 33 -0.84 -4.89 -12.58
CA MET A 33 -2.09 -5.63 -12.74
C MET A 33 -3.05 -4.87 -13.66
N LYS A 34 -4.12 -5.54 -14.07
CA LYS A 34 -5.22 -4.93 -14.81
C LYS A 34 -6.37 -4.60 -13.86
N ALA A 35 -6.85 -3.36 -13.87
CA ALA A 35 -8.02 -2.92 -13.11
C ALA A 35 -9.08 -2.32 -14.03
N ARG A 36 -10.33 -2.23 -13.57
CA ARG A 36 -11.41 -1.53 -14.28
C ARG A 36 -11.60 -0.13 -13.72
N GLU A 37 -11.52 0.87 -14.58
CA GLU A 37 -11.73 2.28 -14.25
C GLU A 37 -12.55 2.92 -15.38
N GLY A 38 -13.63 3.65 -15.03
CA GLY A 38 -14.48 4.31 -16.04
C GLY A 38 -15.05 3.36 -17.11
N GLY A 39 -15.28 2.09 -16.78
CA GLY A 39 -15.76 1.07 -17.72
C GLY A 39 -14.68 0.45 -18.64
N ARG A 40 -13.42 0.87 -18.54
CA ARG A 40 -12.28 0.33 -19.31
C ARG A 40 -11.33 -0.46 -18.43
N VAL A 41 -10.65 -1.44 -19.02
CA VAL A 41 -9.52 -2.11 -18.36
C VAL A 41 -8.26 -1.29 -18.62
N VAL A 42 -7.58 -0.87 -17.56
CA VAL A 42 -6.39 -0.01 -17.61
C VAL A 42 -5.17 -0.71 -17.03
N ASP A 43 -3.97 -0.27 -17.44
CA ASP A 43 -2.74 -0.65 -16.76
C ASP A 43 -2.68 -0.01 -15.39
N THR A 44 -2.32 -0.80 -14.39
CA THR A 44 -2.28 -0.39 -12.99
C THR A 44 -0.99 -0.85 -12.35
N VAL A 45 -0.35 0.04 -11.62
CA VAL A 45 0.81 -0.23 -10.78
C VAL A 45 0.39 -0.15 -9.32
N VAL A 46 0.76 -1.17 -8.56
CA VAL A 46 0.54 -1.29 -7.13
C VAL A 46 1.88 -1.12 -6.44
N LEU A 47 2.08 0.03 -5.80
CA LEU A 47 3.31 0.40 -5.09
C LEU A 47 3.15 0.02 -3.61
N VAL A 48 4.08 -0.77 -3.08
CA VAL A 48 4.06 -1.25 -1.69
C VAL A 48 5.30 -0.76 -0.96
N ALA A 49 5.12 -0.18 0.23
CA ALA A 49 6.22 0.15 1.13
C ALA A 49 6.27 -0.85 2.28
N THR A 50 7.38 -1.58 2.42
CA THR A 50 7.59 -2.53 3.53
C THR A 50 8.69 -2.02 4.45
N GLY A 51 8.36 -1.84 5.73
CA GLY A 51 9.32 -1.48 6.77
C GLY A 51 9.99 -2.73 7.33
N GLY A 52 11.30 -2.65 7.54
CA GLY A 52 12.07 -3.67 8.24
C GLY A 52 12.52 -3.16 9.61
N ASN A 53 12.31 -3.96 10.64
CA ASN A 53 12.69 -3.66 12.02
C ASN A 53 14.07 -4.25 12.34
N ALA A 54 14.71 -3.76 13.40
CA ALA A 54 16.02 -4.25 13.86
C ALA A 54 16.01 -5.73 14.29
N ASP A 55 14.85 -6.24 14.70
CA ASP A 55 14.65 -7.65 15.08
C ASP A 55 14.33 -8.57 13.88
N GLY A 56 14.40 -8.03 12.65
CA GLY A 56 14.17 -8.78 11.42
C GLY A 56 12.71 -8.93 11.01
N ARG A 57 11.75 -8.36 11.76
CA ARG A 57 10.34 -8.33 11.35
C ARG A 57 10.14 -7.39 10.17
N ARG A 58 9.17 -7.75 9.31
CA ARG A 58 8.75 -6.94 8.17
C ARG A 58 7.27 -6.64 8.29
N VAL A 59 6.90 -5.39 8.04
CA VAL A 59 5.50 -4.92 8.11
C VAL A 59 5.21 -4.04 6.90
N VAL A 60 4.04 -4.24 6.28
CA VAL A 60 3.57 -3.35 5.21
C VAL A 60 3.19 -2.00 5.83
N LEU A 61 3.91 -0.94 5.47
CA LEU A 61 3.67 0.42 5.98
C LEU A 61 2.52 1.06 5.22
N GLY A 62 2.49 0.88 3.91
CA GLY A 62 1.49 1.50 3.07
C GLY A 62 1.47 0.94 1.65
N LEU A 63 0.45 1.37 0.93
CA LEU A 63 0.17 1.00 -0.44
C LEU A 63 -0.29 2.24 -1.21
N ARG A 64 0.16 2.40 -2.46
CA ARG A 64 -0.45 3.31 -3.42
C ARG A 64 -0.77 2.59 -4.72
N VAL A 65 -1.95 2.85 -5.25
CA VAL A 65 -2.33 2.41 -6.60
C VAL A 65 -2.20 3.60 -7.54
N ALA A 66 -1.54 3.39 -8.67
CA ALA A 66 -1.44 4.35 -9.76
C ALA A 66 -1.94 3.68 -11.03
N THR A 67 -2.88 4.31 -11.73
CA THR A 67 -3.39 3.83 -13.01
C THR A 67 -2.79 4.65 -14.14
N SER A 68 -2.72 4.06 -15.34
CA SER A 68 -2.31 4.77 -16.55
C SER A 68 -3.43 5.63 -17.15
N GLY A 69 -4.56 5.79 -16.43
CA GLY A 69 -5.68 6.61 -16.85
C GLY A 69 -5.32 8.10 -16.87
N PRO A 70 -6.07 8.93 -17.62
CA PRO A 70 -5.92 10.39 -17.60
C PRO A 70 -6.25 11.00 -16.23
#